data_AF-A0A8T6Y2F5-F1
#
_entry.id   AF-A0A8T6Y2F5-F1
#
_cell.length_a   1.000
_cell.length_b   1.000
_cell.length_c   1.000
_cell.angle_alpha   90.00
_cell.angle_beta   90.00
_cell.angle_gamma   90.00
#
_symmetry.space_group_name_H-M   'P 1'
#
loop_
_entity.id
_entity.type
_entity.pdbx_description
1 polymer ?
#
loop_
_entity_poly.entity_id
_entity_poly.type
_entity_poly.pdbx_seq_one_letter_code
_entity_poly.pdbx_strand_id
1 'polypeptide(L)'
;VEPRHLRELMVPIFARMIEEPEATGRLVAQAGERLKQEGLKPPIDQPSWFCNFFLDRQRVAYEDGQFSIDGRAFSPEELLGLLQEEPQRFSADVVTRPIIQDWLFPTHAYVAGPHEASYLDQLREVYRWFSLKMPQILPRYGCTLVETRVRRIIDRYAPWIDDLEELRQPERLMKQIVKDTKEIGPTFARYRQEISRLLLEIK
;
A
#
# COMPACT_ATOMS: atom_id res chain seq x y z
N VAL A 1 9.64 -7.38 -10.48
CA VAL A 1 10.99 -6.81 -10.44
C VAL A 1 11.82 -7.70 -9.53
N GLU A 2 12.06 -8.95 -9.93
CA GLU A 2 13.01 -9.81 -9.24
C GLU A 2 14.14 -10.09 -10.25
N PRO A 3 15.42 -9.92 -9.85
CA PRO A 3 16.54 -10.17 -10.73
C PRO A 3 16.50 -11.61 -11.29
N ARG A 4 16.75 -11.76 -12.59
CA ARG A 4 16.73 -13.07 -13.27
C ARG A 4 17.59 -14.11 -12.57
N HIS A 5 18.76 -13.70 -12.06
CA HIS A 5 19.72 -14.56 -11.37
C HIS A 5 19.26 -15.06 -9.99
N LEU A 6 18.19 -14.51 -9.41
CA LEU A 6 17.64 -14.97 -8.13
C LEU A 6 16.48 -15.95 -8.30
N ARG A 7 15.99 -16.18 -9.52
CA ARG A 7 14.81 -17.01 -9.80
C ARG A 7 14.99 -18.46 -9.36
N GLU A 8 16.15 -19.05 -9.61
CA GLU A 8 16.46 -20.43 -9.20
C GLU A 8 16.46 -20.59 -7.68
N LEU A 9 16.94 -19.58 -6.94
CA LEU A 9 16.97 -19.59 -5.48
C LEU A 9 15.57 -19.49 -4.85
N MET A 10 14.57 -19.09 -5.64
CA MET A 10 13.17 -18.97 -5.23
C MET A 10 12.36 -20.26 -5.46
N VAL A 11 12.90 -21.22 -6.22
CA VAL A 11 12.20 -22.49 -6.54
C VAL A 11 11.65 -23.19 -5.30
N PRO A 12 12.39 -23.33 -4.17
CA PRO A 12 11.85 -24.01 -2.98
C PRO A 12 10.61 -23.32 -2.39
N ILE A 13 10.52 -21.99 -2.49
CA ILE A 13 9.38 -21.22 -2.00
C ILE A 13 8.14 -21.54 -2.82
N PHE A 14 8.24 -21.46 -4.16
CA PHE A 14 7.10 -21.75 -5.03
C PHE A 14 6.73 -23.23 -5.03
N ALA A 15 7.70 -24.14 -4.97
CA ALA A 15 7.44 -25.58 -4.90
C ALA A 15 6.58 -25.90 -3.68
N ARG A 16 6.95 -25.39 -2.51
CA ARG A 16 6.17 -25.55 -1.28
C ARG A 16 4.75 -25.00 -1.41
N MET A 17 4.60 -23.87 -2.08
CA MET A 17 3.29 -23.28 -2.34
C MET A 17 2.46 -24.08 -3.35
N ILE A 18 3.08 -24.78 -4.30
CA ILE A 18 2.38 -25.66 -5.23
C ILE A 18 1.98 -26.97 -4.54
N GLU A 19 2.80 -27.45 -3.61
CA GLU A 19 2.53 -28.65 -2.80
C GLU A 19 1.40 -28.43 -1.77
N GLU A 20 1.30 -27.23 -1.20
CA GLU A 20 0.22 -26.82 -0.28
C GLU A 20 -0.49 -25.54 -0.80
N PRO A 21 -1.28 -25.63 -1.88
CA PRO A 21 -1.80 -24.47 -2.63
C PRO A 21 -2.67 -23.51 -1.85
N GLU A 22 -3.39 -24.01 -0.85
CA GLU A 22 -4.30 -23.21 -0.04
C GLU A 22 -3.60 -22.51 1.13
N ALA A 23 -2.34 -22.85 1.44
CA ALA A 23 -1.72 -22.47 2.71
C ALA A 23 -1.61 -20.95 2.88
N THR A 24 -0.99 -20.25 1.92
CA THR A 24 -0.78 -18.79 2.02
C THR A 24 -2.10 -18.03 1.96
N GLY A 25 -2.99 -18.39 1.03
CA GLY A 25 -4.29 -17.74 0.88
C GLY A 25 -5.15 -17.89 2.13
N ARG A 26 -5.21 -19.11 2.69
CA ARG A 26 -5.91 -19.40 3.96
C ARG A 26 -5.33 -18.61 5.13
N LEU A 27 -4.01 -18.58 5.30
CA LEU A 27 -3.37 -17.88 6.43
C LEU A 27 -3.60 -16.36 6.37
N VAL A 28 -3.52 -15.77 5.17
CA VAL A 28 -3.80 -14.34 4.95
C VAL A 28 -5.27 -14.03 5.21
N ALA A 29 -6.19 -14.86 4.70
CA ALA A 29 -7.63 -14.70 4.93
C ALA A 29 -7.98 -14.81 6.42
N GLN A 30 -7.42 -15.80 7.13
CA GLN A 30 -7.61 -15.95 8.58
C GLN A 30 -7.09 -14.74 9.37
N ALA A 31 -5.93 -14.19 8.99
CA ALA A 31 -5.43 -12.96 9.60
C ALA A 31 -6.34 -11.76 9.29
N GLY A 32 -6.89 -11.67 8.08
CA GLY A 32 -7.86 -10.65 7.71
C GLY A 32 -9.16 -10.73 8.52
N GLU A 33 -9.69 -11.92 8.74
CA GLU A 33 -10.89 -12.12 9.57
C GLU A 33 -10.66 -11.76 11.04
N ARG A 34 -9.47 -12.02 11.59
CA ARG A 34 -9.11 -11.54 12.95
C ARG A 34 -9.16 -10.02 13.05
N LEU A 35 -8.60 -9.31 12.07
CA LEU A 35 -8.66 -7.85 12.02
C LEU A 35 -10.11 -7.34 11.93
N LYS A 36 -10.96 -7.99 11.12
CA LYS A 36 -12.39 -7.65 11.01
C LYS A 36 -13.13 -7.82 12.35
N GLN A 37 -12.82 -8.87 13.11
CA GLN A 37 -13.39 -9.11 14.44
C GLN A 37 -13.02 -8.02 15.46
N GLU A 38 -11.87 -7.38 15.28
CA GLU A 38 -11.41 -6.24 16.08
C GLU A 38 -11.96 -4.88 15.57
N GLY A 39 -12.82 -4.89 14.55
CA GLY A 39 -13.36 -3.68 13.93
C GLY A 39 -12.38 -2.95 13.01
N LEU A 40 -11.26 -3.59 12.65
CA LEU A 40 -10.25 -3.06 11.75
C LEU A 40 -10.47 -3.52 10.31
N LYS A 41 -10.06 -2.68 9.36
CA LYS A 41 -10.06 -3.05 7.93
C LYS A 41 -8.75 -3.79 7.59
N PRO A 42 -8.80 -5.02 7.07
CA PRO A 42 -7.58 -5.73 6.68
C PRO A 42 -6.89 -5.04 5.49
N PRO A 43 -5.56 -4.86 5.54
CA PRO A 43 -4.79 -4.31 4.42
C PRO A 43 -4.82 -5.21 3.18
N ILE A 44 -4.80 -6.54 3.36
CA ILE A 44 -4.97 -7.52 2.29
C ILE A 44 -6.29 -8.25 2.52
N ASP A 45 -7.30 -7.88 1.73
CA ASP A 45 -8.61 -8.54 1.73
C ASP A 45 -8.75 -9.35 0.44
N GLN A 46 -8.50 -10.64 0.53
CA GLN A 46 -8.48 -11.56 -0.61
C GLN A 46 -9.13 -12.90 -0.23
N PRO A 47 -9.72 -13.62 -1.20
CA PRO A 47 -10.17 -14.99 -0.98
C PRO A 47 -9.06 -15.97 -0.60
N SER A 48 -9.42 -17.04 0.12
CA SER A 48 -8.46 -18.06 0.59
C SER A 48 -7.88 -18.94 -0.52
N TRP A 49 -8.54 -19.00 -1.68
CA TRP A 49 -8.13 -19.79 -2.83
C TRP A 49 -7.04 -19.12 -3.69
N PHE A 50 -6.61 -17.90 -3.37
CA PHE A 50 -5.44 -17.33 -4.04
C PHE A 50 -4.15 -17.92 -3.47
N CYS A 51 -3.31 -18.44 -4.36
CA CYS A 51 -2.06 -19.08 -3.97
C CYS A 51 -0.96 -18.07 -3.68
N ASN A 52 -1.19 -16.76 -3.86
CA ASN A 52 -0.21 -15.70 -3.57
C ASN A 52 1.11 -15.76 -4.34
N PHE A 53 1.06 -16.16 -5.61
CA PHE A 53 2.12 -15.94 -6.58
C PHE A 53 1.52 -15.71 -7.97
N PHE A 54 2.38 -15.35 -8.92
CA PHE A 54 2.03 -15.18 -10.32
C PHE A 54 2.79 -16.16 -11.21
N LEU A 55 2.12 -16.64 -12.26
CA LEU A 55 2.74 -17.28 -13.41
C LEU A 55 2.51 -16.39 -14.63
N ASP A 56 3.58 -16.01 -15.34
CA ASP A 56 3.50 -15.07 -16.49
C ASP A 56 2.73 -13.78 -16.16
N ARG A 57 2.88 -13.29 -14.93
CA ARG A 57 2.20 -12.10 -14.39
C ARG A 57 0.68 -12.28 -14.21
N GLN A 58 0.16 -13.48 -14.37
CA GLN A 58 -1.23 -13.84 -14.09
C GLN A 58 -1.35 -14.45 -12.70
N ARG A 59 -2.36 -14.03 -11.96
CA ARG A 59 -2.56 -14.49 -10.58
C ARG A 59 -2.92 -15.97 -10.60
N VAL A 60 -2.33 -16.72 -9.67
CA VAL A 60 -2.62 -18.14 -9.51
C VAL A 60 -3.67 -18.32 -8.42
N ALA A 61 -4.75 -19.03 -8.76
CA ALA A 61 -5.78 -19.49 -7.83
C ALA A 61 -5.78 -21.02 -7.79
N TYR A 62 -6.35 -21.61 -6.73
CA TYR A 62 -6.53 -23.04 -6.59
C TYR A 62 -7.94 -23.36 -6.11
N GLU A 63 -8.73 -24.01 -6.95
CA GLU A 63 -10.12 -24.38 -6.71
C GLU A 63 -10.37 -25.77 -7.31
N ASP A 64 -11.24 -26.56 -6.67
CA ASP A 64 -11.64 -27.89 -7.15
C ASP A 64 -10.48 -28.85 -7.49
N GLY A 65 -9.38 -28.75 -6.73
CA GLY A 65 -8.20 -29.61 -6.90
C GLY A 65 -7.25 -29.19 -8.02
N GLN A 66 -7.49 -28.06 -8.68
CA GLN A 66 -6.70 -27.58 -9.81
C GLN A 66 -6.28 -26.12 -9.64
N PHE A 67 -5.15 -25.76 -10.25
CA PHE A 67 -4.72 -24.38 -10.35
C PHE A 67 -5.41 -23.70 -11.52
N SER A 68 -5.96 -22.51 -11.32
CA SER A 68 -6.55 -21.68 -12.37
C SER A 68 -5.66 -20.47 -12.63
N ILE A 69 -5.23 -20.32 -13.89
CA ILE A 69 -4.34 -19.25 -14.34
C ILE A 69 -4.86 -18.72 -15.67
N ASP A 70 -5.44 -17.51 -15.66
CA ASP A 70 -6.02 -16.88 -16.85
C ASP A 70 -7.04 -17.78 -17.58
N GLY A 71 -7.90 -18.44 -16.80
CA GLY A 71 -8.94 -19.35 -17.30
C GLY A 71 -8.45 -20.74 -17.74
N ARG A 72 -7.16 -21.03 -17.62
CA ARG A 72 -6.58 -22.35 -17.89
C ARG A 72 -6.36 -23.12 -16.60
N ALA A 73 -6.69 -24.40 -16.62
CA ALA A 73 -6.44 -25.32 -15.52
C ALA A 73 -5.05 -25.93 -15.64
N PHE A 74 -4.37 -26.08 -14.50
CA PHE A 74 -3.08 -26.75 -14.37
C PHE A 74 -3.14 -27.74 -13.19
N SER A 75 -2.55 -28.92 -13.36
CA SER A 75 -2.31 -29.84 -12.25
C SER A 75 -1.11 -29.39 -11.41
N PRO A 76 -0.99 -29.87 -10.15
CA PRO A 76 0.21 -29.66 -9.34
C PRO A 76 1.49 -30.13 -10.06
N GLU A 77 1.45 -31.30 -10.71
CA GLU A 77 2.58 -31.88 -11.42
C GLU A 77 3.01 -31.01 -12.61
N GLU A 78 2.05 -30.48 -13.38
CA GLU A 78 2.32 -29.58 -14.50
C GLU A 78 3.01 -28.30 -14.02
N LEU A 79 2.53 -27.70 -12.94
CA LEU A 79 3.13 -26.49 -12.36
C LEU A 79 4.50 -26.74 -11.74
N LEU A 80 4.71 -27.88 -11.09
CA LEU A 80 6.03 -28.26 -10.57
C LEU A 80 7.03 -28.49 -11.72
N GLY A 81 6.61 -29.13 -12.82
CA GLY A 81 7.44 -29.28 -14.01
C GLY A 81 7.82 -27.91 -14.61
N LEU A 82 6.83 -27.04 -14.81
CA LEU A 82 7.04 -25.66 -15.26
C LEU A 82 7.99 -24.87 -14.34
N LEU A 83 7.90 -25.06 -13.03
CA LEU A 83 8.77 -24.39 -12.07
C LEU A 83 10.23 -24.85 -12.19
N GLN A 84 10.48 -26.12 -12.47
CA GLN A 84 11.83 -26.65 -12.67
C GLN A 84 12.42 -26.22 -14.01
N GLU A 85 11.62 -26.23 -15.08
CA GLU A 85 12.09 -25.90 -16.43
C GLU A 85 12.20 -24.38 -16.65
N GLU A 86 11.25 -23.61 -16.12
CA GLU A 86 11.10 -22.18 -16.41
C GLU A 86 10.81 -21.31 -15.17
N PRO A 87 11.67 -21.33 -14.13
CA PRO A 87 11.45 -20.59 -12.89
C PRO A 87 11.30 -19.06 -13.08
N GLN A 88 11.80 -18.51 -14.19
CA GLN A 88 11.64 -17.11 -14.59
C GLN A 88 10.17 -16.67 -14.80
N ARG A 89 9.26 -17.62 -15.04
CA ARG A 89 7.83 -17.34 -15.26
C ARG A 89 7.10 -17.10 -13.95
N PHE A 90 7.65 -17.57 -12.83
CA PHE A 90 7.08 -17.45 -11.49
C PHE A 90 7.56 -16.16 -10.85
N SER A 91 6.64 -15.40 -10.25
CA SER A 91 6.96 -14.17 -9.51
C SER A 91 6.09 -14.00 -8.27
N ALA A 92 6.66 -13.32 -7.29
CA ALA A 92 6.01 -13.06 -6.02
C ALA A 92 4.86 -12.07 -6.16
N ASP A 93 3.88 -12.20 -5.28
CA ASP A 93 2.85 -11.19 -5.07
C ASP A 93 3.14 -10.34 -3.82
N VAL A 94 2.18 -9.50 -3.41
CA VAL A 94 2.34 -8.65 -2.22
C VAL A 94 2.57 -9.45 -0.93
N VAL A 95 2.02 -10.67 -0.84
CA VAL A 95 2.14 -11.56 0.33
C VAL A 95 3.50 -12.28 0.31
N THR A 96 3.91 -12.83 -0.84
CA THR A 96 5.13 -13.64 -0.93
C THR A 96 6.39 -12.85 -1.19
N ARG A 97 6.31 -11.64 -1.71
CA ARG A 97 7.48 -10.78 -1.94
C ARG A 97 8.34 -10.59 -0.68
N PRO A 98 7.78 -10.22 0.49
CA PRO A 98 8.59 -10.10 1.70
C PRO A 98 9.16 -11.44 2.19
N ILE A 99 8.43 -12.55 1.99
CA ILE A 99 8.93 -13.91 2.30
C ILE A 99 10.16 -14.24 1.46
N ILE A 100 10.08 -14.03 0.14
CA ILE A 100 11.19 -14.29 -0.78
C ILE A 100 12.40 -13.41 -0.45
N GLN A 101 12.17 -12.14 -0.09
CA GLN A 101 13.26 -11.27 0.34
C GLN A 101 14.00 -11.87 1.55
N ASP A 102 13.28 -12.31 2.57
CA ASP A 102 13.88 -12.79 3.82
C ASP A 102 14.33 -14.25 3.75
N TRP A 103 13.88 -14.98 2.73
CA TRP A 103 14.47 -16.26 2.31
C TRP A 103 15.85 -16.05 1.67
N LEU A 104 15.96 -15.06 0.78
CA LEU A 104 17.20 -14.80 0.02
C LEU A 104 18.26 -14.06 0.84
N PHE A 105 17.84 -13.23 1.80
CA PHE A 105 18.73 -12.36 2.55
C PHE A 105 18.57 -12.58 4.06
N PRO A 106 19.66 -12.50 4.85
CA PRO A 106 19.61 -12.54 6.31
C PRO A 106 19.07 -11.20 6.86
N THR A 107 17.80 -10.90 6.59
CA THR A 107 17.17 -9.62 6.93
C THR A 107 16.93 -9.51 8.43
N HIS A 108 17.62 -8.59 9.09
CA HIS A 108 17.36 -8.27 10.50
C HIS A 108 16.18 -7.31 10.67
N ALA A 109 16.08 -6.32 9.77
CA ALA A 109 15.06 -5.28 9.80
C ALA A 109 14.56 -4.95 8.39
N TYR A 110 13.26 -4.72 8.27
CA TYR A 110 12.57 -4.31 7.05
C TYR A 110 12.15 -2.85 7.20
N VAL A 111 12.62 -1.98 6.30
CA VAL A 111 12.25 -0.55 6.31
C VAL A 111 10.99 -0.36 5.48
N ALA A 112 9.84 -0.19 6.14
CA ALA A 112 8.52 -0.15 5.53
C ALA A 112 7.95 1.28 5.46
N GLY A 113 7.26 1.60 4.36
CA GLY A 113 6.32 2.72 4.36
C GLY A 113 5.05 2.42 5.19
N PRO A 114 4.18 3.42 5.46
CA PRO A 114 2.96 3.23 6.26
C PRO A 114 2.04 2.11 5.72
N HIS A 115 1.87 2.03 4.40
CA HIS A 115 1.08 0.98 3.77
C HIS A 115 1.74 -0.40 3.81
N GLU A 116 3.08 -0.47 3.81
CA GLU A 116 3.78 -1.75 3.89
C GLU A 116 3.75 -2.32 5.30
N ALA A 117 3.95 -1.45 6.30
CA ALA A 117 3.91 -1.86 7.70
C ALA A 117 2.56 -2.48 8.08
N SER A 118 1.45 -1.96 7.54
CA SER A 118 0.13 -2.49 7.84
C SER A 118 -0.08 -3.90 7.30
N TYR A 119 0.25 -4.18 6.04
CA TYR A 119 0.06 -5.53 5.50
C TYR A 119 1.07 -6.53 6.03
N LEU A 120 2.30 -6.10 6.37
CA LEU A 120 3.33 -7.00 6.91
C LEU A 120 2.87 -7.65 8.22
N ASP A 121 2.14 -6.92 9.07
CA ASP A 121 1.59 -7.47 10.31
C ASP A 121 0.63 -8.66 10.06
N GLN A 122 -0.12 -8.61 8.95
CA GLN A 122 -1.02 -9.69 8.53
C GLN A 122 -0.27 -10.97 8.11
N LEU A 123 1.04 -10.89 7.83
CA LEU A 123 1.83 -12.00 7.29
C LEU A 123 2.53 -12.87 8.35
N ARG A 124 2.36 -12.58 9.65
CA ARG A 124 3.06 -13.30 10.74
C ARG A 124 2.97 -14.82 10.62
N GLU A 125 1.79 -15.36 10.33
CA GLU A 125 1.59 -16.81 10.20
C GLU A 125 2.15 -17.37 8.88
N VAL A 126 2.19 -16.55 7.82
CA VAL A 126 2.82 -16.91 6.54
C VAL A 126 4.33 -17.09 6.74
N TYR A 127 4.99 -16.17 7.46
CA TYR A 127 6.41 -16.33 7.83
C TYR A 127 6.67 -17.62 8.60
N ARG A 128 5.83 -17.92 9.61
CA ARG A 128 5.95 -19.16 10.39
C ARG A 128 5.78 -20.41 9.52
N TRP A 129 4.84 -20.40 8.59
CA TRP A 129 4.62 -21.52 7.68
C TRP A 129 5.87 -21.77 6.81
N PHE A 130 6.50 -20.72 6.29
CA PHE A 130 7.80 -20.82 5.60
C PHE A 130 9.00 -21.09 6.52
N SER A 131 8.78 -21.25 7.84
CA SER A 131 9.85 -21.43 8.84
C SER A 131 10.86 -20.27 8.88
N LEU A 132 10.40 -19.07 8.50
CA LEU A 132 11.17 -17.83 8.54
C LEU A 132 10.82 -17.02 9.79
N LYS A 133 11.82 -16.31 10.31
CA LYS A 133 11.58 -15.30 11.34
C LYS A 133 11.23 -13.98 10.66
N MET A 134 10.07 -13.43 10.99
CA MET A 134 9.69 -12.10 10.51
C MET A 134 10.69 -11.05 11.04
N PRO A 135 11.24 -10.18 10.18
CA PRO A 135 12.20 -9.17 10.59
C PRO A 135 11.53 -8.06 11.42
N GLN A 136 12.34 -7.25 12.09
CA GLN A 136 11.83 -6.04 12.75
C GLN A 136 11.34 -5.04 11.71
N ILE A 137 10.08 -4.61 11.81
CA ILE A 137 9.51 -3.62 10.88
C ILE A 137 9.84 -2.22 11.39
N LEU A 138 10.65 -1.49 10.63
CA LEU A 138 11.05 -0.12 10.93
C LEU A 138 10.36 0.86 9.99
N PRO A 139 9.78 1.97 10.49
CA PRO A 139 9.19 2.98 9.61
C PRO A 139 10.28 3.66 8.78
N ARG A 140 10.05 3.81 7.48
CA ARG A 140 10.92 4.61 6.62
C ARG A 140 10.87 6.08 7.06
N TYR A 141 12.03 6.74 7.04
CA TYR A 141 12.11 8.17 7.24
C TYR A 141 11.28 8.91 6.17
N GLY A 142 10.33 9.72 6.64
CA GLY A 142 9.55 10.64 5.82
C GLY A 142 10.07 12.06 6.02
N CYS A 143 10.29 12.79 4.92
CA CYS A 143 10.64 14.20 4.97
C CYS A 143 9.95 14.98 3.86
N THR A 144 9.68 16.25 4.13
CA THR A 144 9.18 17.21 3.14
C THR A 144 10.30 18.21 2.86
N LEU A 145 10.78 18.24 1.61
CA LEU A 145 11.76 19.24 1.19
C LEU A 145 11.04 20.56 0.90
N VAL A 146 11.39 21.61 1.64
CA VAL A 146 10.83 22.95 1.44
C VAL A 146 11.90 23.87 0.88
N GLU A 147 11.72 24.30 -0.36
CA GLU A 147 12.61 25.28 -0.99
C GLU A 147 12.49 26.65 -0.33
N THR A 148 13.55 27.45 -0.39
CA THR A 148 13.56 28.81 0.17
C THR A 148 12.42 29.68 -0.37
N ARG A 149 12.07 29.56 -1.65
CA ARG A 149 10.95 30.30 -2.25
C ARG A 149 9.61 29.89 -1.63
N VAL A 150 9.40 28.59 -1.41
CA VAL A 150 8.19 28.05 -0.78
C VAL A 150 8.13 28.49 0.69
N ARG A 151 9.25 28.42 1.42
CA ARG A 151 9.32 28.91 2.81
C ARG A 151 8.92 30.38 2.92
N ARG A 152 9.41 31.26 2.03
CA ARG A 152 9.01 32.68 1.99
C ARG A 152 7.51 32.88 1.76
N ILE A 153 6.88 32.01 0.98
CA ILE A 153 5.43 32.06 0.74
C ILE A 153 4.68 31.64 2.00
N ILE A 154 5.12 30.56 2.65
CA ILE A 154 4.54 30.09 3.92
C ILE A 154 4.67 31.17 4.99
N ASP A 155 5.86 31.76 5.17
CA ASP A 155 6.09 32.82 6.16
C ASP A 155 5.21 34.05 5.93
N ARG A 156 4.90 34.36 4.66
CA ARG A 156 4.08 35.53 4.31
C ARG A 156 2.59 35.28 4.50
N TYR A 157 2.09 34.12 4.05
CA TYR A 157 0.66 33.88 3.91
C TYR A 157 0.10 32.88 4.89
N ALA A 158 0.93 32.03 5.48
CA ALA A 158 0.53 31.01 6.44
C ALA A 158 1.57 30.82 7.57
N PRO A 159 2.00 31.90 8.26
CA PRO A 159 3.03 31.82 9.31
C PRO A 159 2.63 30.98 10.53
N TRP A 160 1.34 30.62 10.66
CA TRP A 160 0.82 29.75 11.71
C TRP A 160 1.00 28.25 11.43
N ILE A 161 1.46 27.88 10.24
CA ILE A 161 1.72 26.47 9.92
C ILE A 161 3.01 26.04 10.61
N ASP A 162 2.85 25.26 11.67
CA ASP A 162 3.93 24.57 12.35
C ASP A 162 4.12 23.14 11.81
N ASP A 163 3.04 22.50 11.34
CA ASP A 163 3.06 21.18 10.72
C ASP A 163 2.89 21.27 9.19
N LEU A 164 3.94 20.92 8.45
CA LEU A 164 3.93 20.94 6.99
C LEU A 164 2.91 19.96 6.39
N GLU A 165 2.42 18.97 7.12
CA GLU A 165 1.33 18.10 6.65
C GLU A 165 0.03 18.88 6.42
N GLU A 166 -0.17 20.02 7.07
CA GLU A 166 -1.31 20.91 6.80
C GLU A 166 -1.29 21.45 5.36
N LEU A 167 -0.11 21.56 4.74
CA LEU A 167 0.02 21.96 3.33
C LEU A 167 -0.61 20.94 2.38
N ARG A 168 -0.83 19.70 2.82
CA ARG A 168 -1.54 18.68 2.02
C ARG A 168 -3.05 18.89 1.98
N GLN A 169 -3.60 19.86 2.71
CA GLN A 169 -5.02 20.21 2.74
C GLN A 169 -5.26 21.62 2.15
N PRO A 170 -5.01 21.83 0.84
CA PRO A 170 -4.99 23.17 0.24
C PRO A 170 -6.30 23.93 0.38
N GLU A 171 -7.45 23.23 0.37
CA GLU A 171 -8.77 23.86 0.54
C GLU A 171 -8.96 24.45 1.94
N ARG A 172 -8.54 23.70 2.97
CA ARG A 172 -8.60 24.16 4.37
C ARG A 172 -7.66 25.34 4.56
N LEU A 173 -6.46 25.25 3.99
CA LEU A 173 -5.48 26.32 4.06
C LEU A 173 -5.99 27.59 3.38
N MET A 174 -6.55 27.48 2.18
CA MET A 174 -7.11 28.63 1.44
C MET A 174 -8.22 29.31 2.23
N LYS A 175 -9.14 28.53 2.82
CA LYS A 175 -10.21 29.07 3.69
C LYS A 175 -9.64 29.83 4.88
N GLN A 176 -8.58 29.33 5.49
CA GLN A 176 -7.94 29.97 6.63
C GLN A 176 -7.23 31.28 6.22
N ILE A 177 -6.48 31.26 5.12
CA ILE A 177 -5.82 32.46 4.57
C ILE A 177 -6.84 33.57 4.26
N VAL A 178 -7.97 33.23 3.63
CA VAL A 178 -9.04 34.20 3.34
C VAL A 178 -9.64 34.77 4.62
N LYS A 179 -9.85 33.95 5.66
CA LYS A 179 -10.36 34.41 6.96
C LYS A 179 -9.38 35.35 7.65
N ASP A 180 -8.09 35.05 7.62
CA ASP A 180 -7.07 35.84 8.29
C ASP A 180 -6.72 37.12 7.51
N THR A 181 -7.16 37.23 6.26
CA THR A 181 -7.06 38.46 5.46
C THR A 181 -8.11 39.49 5.91
N LYS A 182 -7.73 40.32 6.90
CA LYS A 182 -8.58 41.30 7.58
C LYS A 182 -9.30 42.31 6.67
N GLU A 183 -8.79 42.58 5.48
CA GLU A 183 -9.32 43.63 4.60
C GLU A 183 -10.46 43.16 3.68
N ILE A 184 -10.54 41.87 3.36
CA ILE A 184 -11.50 41.37 2.35
C ILE A 184 -12.94 41.50 2.86
N GLY A 185 -13.21 41.00 4.06
CA GLY A 185 -14.57 41.03 4.65
C GLY A 185 -15.16 42.45 4.73
N PRO A 186 -14.47 43.41 5.38
CA PRO A 186 -14.91 44.80 5.46
C PRO A 186 -15.04 45.49 4.09
N THR A 187 -14.12 45.21 3.15
CA THR A 187 -14.17 45.80 1.80
C THR A 187 -15.40 45.34 1.04
N PHE A 188 -15.71 44.04 1.04
CA PHE A 188 -16.93 43.51 0.42
C PHE A 188 -18.19 44.02 1.11
N ALA A 189 -18.18 44.17 2.44
CA ALA A 189 -19.31 44.73 3.17
C ALA A 189 -19.56 46.19 2.77
N ARG A 190 -18.50 47.00 2.65
CA ARG A 190 -18.59 48.39 2.19
C ARG A 190 -19.20 48.49 0.79
N TYR A 191 -18.67 47.74 -0.18
CA TYR A 191 -19.19 47.77 -1.56
C TYR A 191 -20.62 47.24 -1.66
N ARG A 192 -21.00 46.23 -0.86
CA ARG A 192 -22.40 45.78 -0.79
C ARG A 192 -23.33 46.89 -0.31
N GLN A 193 -22.95 47.61 0.76
CA GLN A 193 -23.74 48.74 1.26
C GLN A 193 -23.85 49.86 0.23
N GLU A 194 -22.76 50.17 -0.47
CA GLU A 194 -22.73 51.21 -1.50
C GLU A 194 -23.61 50.86 -2.71
N ILE A 195 -23.52 49.62 -3.21
CA ILE A 195 -24.41 49.12 -4.28
C ILE A 195 -25.87 49.12 -3.83
N SER A 196 -26.17 48.63 -2.62
CA SER A 196 -27.54 48.65 -2.09
C SER A 196 -28.10 50.07 -1.97
N ARG A 197 -27.28 51.04 -1.57
CA ARG A 197 -27.67 52.46 -1.53
C ARG A 197 -27.98 52.99 -2.93
N LEU A 198 -27.08 52.79 -3.91
CA LEU A 198 -27.29 53.26 -5.28
C LEU A 198 -28.52 52.63 -5.94
N LEU A 199 -28.81 51.35 -5.67
CA LEU A 199 -30.02 50.69 -6.17
C LEU A 199 -31.32 51.24 -5.56
N LEU A 200 -31.27 51.77 -4.33
CA LEU A 200 -32.41 52.44 -3.70
C LEU A 200 -32.64 53.85 -4.26
N GLU A 201 -31.58 54.53 -4.73
CA GLU A 201 -31.67 55.87 -5.34
C GLU A 201 -32.19 55.84 -6.79
N ILE A 202 -32.23 54.65 -7.43
CA ILE A 202 -32.75 54.44 -8.80
C ILE A 202 -34.24 54.02 -8.81
N LYS A 203 -34.83 53.73 -7.65
CA LYS A 203 -36.27 53.48 -7.48
C LYS A 203 -37.04 54.75 -7.15
#